data_AF-V6F0R5-F1
#
_entry.id   AF-V6F0R5-F1
#
_cell.length_a   1.000
_cell.length_b   1.000
_cell.length_c   1.000
_cell.angle_alpha   90.00
_cell.angle_beta   90.00
_cell.angle_gamma   90.00
#
_symmetry.space_group_name_H-M   'P 1'
#
loop_
_entity.id
_entity.type
_entity.pdbx_description
1 polymer ?
#
loop_
_entity_poly.entity_id
_entity_poly.type
_entity_poly.pdbx_seq_one_letter_code
_entity_poly.pdbx_strand_id
1 'polypeptide(L)'
;MSRVARLSWLLRSSFAHVRRSPGCADLARMAVAAYDPVSDVVSARCHAGQGHEVLDSHEFVLAEMPSLSLLASGRQPRVIHDLPQGQAATPHMLAMRAAGLRSSLTMPLLECDELRGFLFLNARVSHFFNEARLLRLEPFMATLPGLILREMIREFEGLTLASSRV
;
A
#
# COMPACT_ATOMS: atom_id res chain seq x y z
N MET A 1 6.23 -20.41 -11.61
CA MET A 1 5.24 -19.48 -11.03
C MET A 1 5.18 -18.22 -11.88
N SER A 2 3.99 -17.69 -12.16
CA SER A 2 3.85 -16.40 -12.88
C SER A 2 4.40 -15.23 -12.03
N ARG A 3 4.75 -14.10 -12.65
CA ARG A 3 5.29 -12.92 -11.93
C ARG A 3 4.28 -12.33 -10.94
N VAL A 4 3.02 -12.23 -11.36
CA VAL A 4 1.86 -11.86 -10.51
C VAL A 4 1.75 -12.75 -9.26
N ALA A 5 2.12 -14.04 -9.38
CA ALA A 5 2.13 -14.94 -8.24
C ALA A 5 3.24 -14.62 -7.23
N ARG A 6 4.36 -14.00 -7.64
CA ARG A 6 5.46 -13.64 -6.73
C ARG A 6 5.17 -12.41 -5.90
N LEU A 7 4.74 -11.30 -6.51
CA LEU A 7 4.36 -10.09 -5.76
C LEU A 7 3.24 -10.40 -4.76
N SER A 8 2.20 -11.09 -5.24
CA SER A 8 1.09 -11.52 -4.39
C SER A 8 1.53 -12.45 -3.26
N TRP A 9 2.46 -13.39 -3.53
CA TRP A 9 3.00 -14.29 -2.52
C TRP A 9 3.85 -13.55 -1.48
N LEU A 10 4.73 -12.64 -1.92
CA LEU A 10 5.56 -11.81 -1.06
C LEU A 10 4.66 -11.00 -0.12
N LEU A 11 3.66 -10.31 -0.67
CA LEU A 11 2.72 -9.50 0.11
C LEU A 11 1.94 -10.34 1.13
N ARG A 12 1.43 -11.52 0.72
CA ARG A 12 0.70 -12.43 1.62
C ARG A 12 1.59 -13.00 2.71
N SER A 13 2.84 -13.34 2.40
CA SER A 13 3.81 -13.86 3.35
C SER A 13 4.20 -12.79 4.37
N SER A 14 4.47 -11.57 3.91
CA SER A 14 4.73 -10.39 4.74
C SER A 14 3.56 -10.05 5.65
N PHE A 15 2.33 -10.06 5.12
CA PHE A 15 1.11 -9.84 5.91
C PHE A 15 0.94 -10.88 7.02
N ALA A 16 1.12 -12.16 6.69
CA ALA A 16 1.04 -13.24 7.67
C ALA A 16 2.15 -13.15 8.72
N HIS A 17 3.36 -12.72 8.34
CA HIS A 17 4.46 -12.51 9.27
C HIS A 17 4.13 -11.39 10.27
N VAL A 18 3.73 -10.21 9.79
CA VAL A 18 3.39 -9.07 10.65
C VAL A 18 2.23 -9.40 11.58
N ARG A 19 1.18 -10.07 11.11
CA ARG A 19 0.04 -10.45 11.97
C ARG A 19 0.40 -11.39 13.12
N ARG A 20 1.45 -12.21 12.96
CA ARG A 20 1.94 -13.11 14.02
C ARG A 20 2.83 -12.38 15.04
N SER A 21 3.31 -11.19 14.74
CA SER A 21 4.06 -10.38 15.69
C SER A 21 3.16 -9.97 16.87
N PRO A 22 3.68 -9.96 18.12
CA PRO A 22 2.87 -9.61 19.28
C PRO A 22 2.18 -8.24 19.12
N GLY A 23 0.89 -8.18 19.45
CA GLY A 23 0.09 -6.96 19.36
C GLY A 23 -0.28 -6.51 17.94
N CYS A 24 -0.06 -7.34 16.92
CA CYS A 24 -0.31 -7.01 15.51
C CYS A 24 -1.47 -7.80 14.86
N ALA A 25 -2.24 -8.55 15.64
CA ALA A 25 -3.35 -9.37 15.13
C ALA A 25 -4.47 -8.56 14.44
N ASP A 26 -4.61 -7.27 14.77
CA ASP A 26 -5.61 -6.37 14.18
C ASP A 26 -5.20 -5.76 12.83
N LEU A 27 -4.01 -6.07 12.31
CA LEU A 27 -3.63 -5.69 10.94
C LEU A 27 -4.57 -6.38 9.95
N ALA A 28 -5.47 -5.63 9.33
CA ALA A 28 -6.56 -6.15 8.54
C ALA A 28 -6.18 -6.40 7.09
N ARG A 29 -5.34 -5.52 6.52
CA ARG A 29 -5.08 -5.47 5.09
C ARG A 29 -3.69 -4.92 4.81
N MET A 30 -3.03 -5.52 3.83
CA MET A 30 -1.87 -4.97 3.14
C MET A 30 -2.19 -4.82 1.66
N ALA A 31 -1.84 -3.70 1.04
CA ALA A 31 -2.12 -3.47 -0.39
C ALA A 31 -0.98 -2.74 -1.07
N VAL A 32 -0.77 -3.04 -2.35
CA VAL A 32 0.20 -2.38 -3.22
C VAL A 32 -0.57 -1.69 -4.33
N ALA A 33 -0.25 -0.41 -4.57
CA ALA A 33 -0.72 0.34 -5.72
C ALA A 33 0.47 0.84 -6.53
N ALA A 34 0.37 0.77 -7.86
CA ALA A 34 1.37 1.35 -8.76
C ALA A 34 0.96 2.78 -9.10
N TYR A 35 1.94 3.64 -9.29
CA TYR A 35 1.76 5.00 -9.77
C TYR A 35 2.31 5.14 -11.19
N ASP A 36 1.53 5.75 -12.07
CA ASP A 36 1.96 6.16 -13.40
C ASP A 36 2.21 7.68 -13.42
N PRO A 37 3.47 8.13 -13.58
CA PRO A 37 3.80 9.54 -13.60
C PRO A 37 3.30 10.27 -14.86
N VAL A 38 2.96 9.56 -15.94
CA VAL A 38 2.46 10.18 -17.17
C VAL A 38 1.00 10.59 -17.03
N SER A 39 0.18 9.72 -16.45
CA SER A 39 -1.26 9.96 -16.26
C SER A 39 -1.61 10.53 -14.87
N ASP A 40 -0.65 10.60 -13.95
CA ASP A 40 -0.84 10.94 -12.53
C ASP A 40 -1.78 9.96 -11.79
N VAL A 41 -1.96 8.74 -12.32
CA VAL A 41 -2.90 7.75 -11.77
C VAL A 41 -2.22 6.78 -10.83
N VAL A 42 -2.87 6.51 -9.70
CA VAL A 42 -2.52 5.43 -8.76
C VAL A 42 -3.56 4.32 -8.88
N SER A 43 -3.11 3.12 -9.26
CA SER A 43 -3.99 1.95 -9.46
C SER A 43 -3.63 0.81 -8.51
N ALA A 44 -4.65 0.23 -7.87
CA ALA A 44 -4.50 -0.98 -7.05
C ALA A 44 -3.93 -2.16 -7.87
N ARG A 45 -2.96 -2.90 -7.31
CA ARG A 45 -2.30 -4.03 -7.99
C ARG A 45 -2.58 -5.36 -7.31
N CYS A 46 -2.37 -5.42 -6.01
CA CYS A 46 -2.64 -6.63 -5.24
C CYS A 46 -2.85 -6.29 -3.77
N HIS A 47 -3.52 -7.18 -3.06
CA HIS A 47 -3.71 -7.06 -1.61
C HIS A 47 -3.56 -8.43 -0.91
N ALA A 48 -3.36 -8.37 0.39
CA ALA A 48 -3.42 -9.48 1.32
C ALA A 48 -4.31 -9.09 2.52
N GLY A 49 -5.00 -10.08 3.09
CA GLY A 49 -5.96 -9.87 4.16
C GLY A 49 -7.37 -9.58 3.64
N GLN A 50 -8.06 -8.65 4.29
CA GLN A 50 -9.42 -8.29 3.95
C GLN A 50 -9.52 -7.64 2.57
N GLY A 51 -10.34 -8.21 1.69
CA GLY A 51 -10.75 -7.63 0.41
C GLY A 51 -11.85 -6.58 0.58
N HIS A 52 -12.00 -5.71 -0.41
CA HIS A 52 -13.10 -4.75 -0.54
C HIS A 52 -13.18 -4.29 -1.99
N GLU A 53 -14.35 -4.42 -2.61
CA GLU A 53 -14.57 -4.15 -4.04
C GLU A 53 -13.95 -2.82 -4.48
N VAL A 54 -14.30 -1.71 -3.81
CA VAL A 54 -13.75 -0.39 -4.13
C VAL A 54 -12.24 -0.29 -3.89
N LEU A 55 -11.68 -0.89 -2.83
CA LEU A 55 -10.24 -0.74 -2.51
C LEU A 55 -9.36 -1.65 -3.38
N ASP A 56 -9.94 -2.70 -3.96
CA ASP A 56 -9.24 -3.70 -4.76
C ASP A 56 -9.11 -3.29 -6.23
N SER A 57 -9.99 -2.41 -6.71
CA SER A 57 -9.97 -1.87 -8.07
C SER A 57 -9.93 -0.34 -8.12
N HIS A 58 -9.59 0.32 -7.00
CA HIS A 58 -9.58 1.79 -6.98
C HIS A 58 -8.48 2.34 -7.88
N GLU A 59 -8.85 3.35 -8.66
CA GLU A 59 -7.92 4.25 -9.32
C GLU A 59 -8.25 5.68 -8.89
N PHE A 60 -7.22 6.48 -8.68
CA PHE A 60 -7.37 7.89 -8.37
C PHE A 60 -6.20 8.71 -8.91
N VAL A 61 -6.46 9.98 -9.19
CA VAL A 61 -5.44 10.96 -9.56
C VAL A 61 -4.68 11.40 -8.31
N LEU A 62 -3.36 11.31 -8.30
CA LEU A 62 -2.54 11.60 -7.12
C LEU A 62 -2.63 13.08 -6.71
N ALA A 63 -2.71 14.01 -7.67
CA ALA A 63 -2.90 15.44 -7.40
C ALA A 63 -4.22 15.75 -6.67
N GLU A 64 -5.25 14.91 -6.83
CA GLU A 64 -6.54 15.06 -6.13
C GLU A 64 -6.51 14.49 -4.70
N MET A 65 -5.38 13.93 -4.26
CA MET A 65 -5.20 13.35 -2.93
C MET A 65 -4.09 14.09 -2.16
N PRO A 66 -4.34 15.31 -1.64
CA PRO A 66 -3.30 16.16 -1.04
C PRO A 66 -2.43 15.46 0.01
N SER A 67 -3.06 14.61 0.82
CA SER A 67 -2.37 13.84 1.86
C SER A 67 -1.37 12.82 1.30
N LEU A 68 -1.62 12.25 0.12
CA LEU A 68 -0.70 11.32 -0.55
C LEU A 68 0.32 12.07 -1.40
N SER A 69 -0.05 13.20 -2.00
CA SER A 69 0.90 14.06 -2.71
C SER A 69 2.01 14.57 -1.77
N LEU A 70 1.66 14.97 -0.54
CA LEU A 70 2.64 15.37 0.48
C LEU A 70 3.59 14.22 0.88
N LEU A 71 3.09 12.99 0.94
CA LEU A 71 3.90 11.80 1.20
C LEU A 71 4.88 11.56 0.04
N ALA A 72 4.40 11.66 -1.20
CA ALA A 72 5.21 11.49 -2.40
C ALA A 72 6.38 12.47 -2.44
N SER A 73 6.15 13.74 -2.09
CA SER A 73 7.20 14.75 -1.99
C SER A 73 8.12 14.56 -0.78
N GLY A 74 7.56 14.15 0.36
CA GLY A 74 8.29 14.03 1.63
C GLY A 74 9.13 12.76 1.74
N ARG A 75 8.86 11.74 0.90
CA ARG A 75 9.57 10.45 0.84
C ARG A 75 9.62 9.68 2.16
N GLN A 76 8.73 10.00 3.09
CA GLN A 76 8.64 9.36 4.40
C GLN A 76 7.33 8.59 4.55
N PRO A 77 7.31 7.52 5.36
CA PRO A 77 6.07 6.85 5.71
C PRO A 77 5.09 7.83 6.39
N ARG A 78 3.81 7.67 6.07
CA ARG A 78 2.72 8.43 6.69
C ARG A 78 1.89 7.51 7.57
N VAL A 79 1.61 7.96 8.78
CA VAL A 79 0.69 7.27 9.70
C VAL A 79 -0.59 8.08 9.87
N ILE A 80 -1.73 7.43 9.68
CA ILE A 80 -3.04 7.91 10.09
C ILE A 80 -3.45 7.08 11.31
N HIS A 81 -3.37 7.68 12.50
CA HIS A 81 -3.66 6.99 13.75
C HIS A 81 -5.15 6.69 13.93
N ASP A 82 -6.04 7.59 13.53
CA ASP A 82 -7.47 7.28 13.42
C ASP A 82 -7.99 7.90 12.14
N LEU A 83 -8.66 7.11 11.31
CA LEU A 83 -9.31 7.61 10.12
C LEU A 83 -10.32 8.67 10.59
N PRO A 84 -10.33 9.87 9.98
CA PRO A 84 -11.34 10.88 10.28
C PRO A 84 -12.72 10.23 10.21
N GLN A 85 -13.70 10.71 10.96
CA GLN A 85 -15.08 10.19 10.91
C GLN A 85 -16.09 11.15 10.24
N GLY A 86 -15.63 12.34 9.84
CA GLY A 86 -16.49 13.37 9.23
C GLY A 86 -16.89 13.11 7.78
N GLN A 87 -17.87 13.88 7.29
CA GLN A 87 -18.47 13.77 5.94
C GLN A 87 -17.57 14.28 4.80
N ALA A 88 -16.56 15.10 5.09
CA ALA A 88 -15.56 15.56 4.11
C ALA A 88 -14.49 14.47 3.81
N ALA A 89 -14.93 13.25 3.55
CA ALA A 89 -14.06 12.11 3.27
C ALA A 89 -14.02 11.81 1.77
N THR A 90 -12.84 11.54 1.23
CA THR A 90 -12.67 11.07 -0.15
C THR A 90 -13.35 9.71 -0.32
N PRO A 91 -13.74 9.32 -1.55
CA PRO A 91 -14.29 7.99 -1.82
C PRO A 91 -13.43 6.85 -1.27
N HIS A 92 -12.09 6.99 -1.36
CA HIS A 92 -11.15 6.05 -0.77
C HIS A 92 -11.30 5.93 0.76
N MET A 93 -11.37 7.06 1.47
CA MET A 93 -11.56 7.06 2.93
C MET A 93 -12.92 6.47 3.33
N LEU A 94 -13.97 6.74 2.55
CA LEU A 94 -15.29 6.13 2.77
C LEU A 94 -15.24 4.61 2.59
N ALA A 95 -14.57 4.11 1.55
CA ALA A 95 -14.37 2.68 1.34
C ALA A 95 -13.54 2.03 2.47
N MET A 96 -12.51 2.71 2.98
CA MET A 96 -11.75 2.23 4.13
C MET A 96 -12.63 2.10 5.38
N ARG A 97 -13.49 3.10 5.66
CA ARG A 97 -14.44 3.05 6.78
C ARG A 97 -15.49 1.96 6.60
N ALA A 98 -16.05 1.81 5.40
CA ALA A 98 -17.01 0.76 5.07
C ALA A 98 -16.41 -0.64 5.26
N ALA A 99 -15.10 -0.80 5.00
CA ALA A 99 -14.34 -2.00 5.30
C ALA A 99 -14.03 -2.18 6.81
N GLY A 100 -14.47 -1.28 7.70
CA GLY A 100 -14.17 -1.34 9.13
C GLY A 100 -12.72 -1.05 9.49
N LEU A 101 -11.97 -0.39 8.61
CA LEU A 101 -10.60 0.06 8.89
C LEU A 101 -10.66 1.33 9.74
N ARG A 102 -9.67 1.49 10.62
CA ARG A 102 -9.58 2.63 11.55
C ARG A 102 -8.22 3.30 11.55
N SER A 103 -7.15 2.65 11.12
CA SER A 103 -5.84 3.30 11.00
C SER A 103 -5.07 2.78 9.81
N SER A 104 -4.11 3.58 9.34
CA SER A 104 -3.33 3.30 8.14
C SER A 104 -1.87 3.72 8.29
N LEU A 105 -0.95 2.90 7.79
CA LEU A 105 0.43 3.24 7.52
C LEU A 105 0.63 3.14 6.01
N THR A 106 1.10 4.23 5.41
CA THR A 106 1.39 4.31 3.97
C THR A 106 2.89 4.53 3.78
N MET A 107 3.52 3.73 2.94
CA MET A 107 4.94 3.87 2.57
C MET A 107 5.05 4.13 1.06
N PRO A 108 5.88 5.11 0.63
CA PRO A 108 6.16 5.29 -0.79
C PRO A 108 7.06 4.15 -1.30
N LEU A 109 6.85 3.75 -2.55
CA LEU A 109 7.75 2.87 -3.28
C LEU A 109 8.58 3.75 -4.22
N LEU A 110 9.87 3.90 -3.95
CA LEU A 110 10.76 4.84 -4.65
C LEU A 110 11.85 4.09 -5.43
N GLU A 111 12.00 4.38 -6.71
CA GLU A 111 13.12 3.94 -7.55
C GLU A 111 13.95 5.16 -7.95
N CYS A 112 15.24 5.18 -7.61
CA CYS A 112 16.12 6.32 -7.90
C CYS A 112 15.46 7.68 -7.55
N ASP A 113 14.84 7.76 -6.37
CA ASP A 113 14.09 8.93 -5.88
C ASP A 113 12.78 9.29 -6.60
N GLU A 114 12.37 8.52 -7.61
CA GLU A 114 11.08 8.66 -8.29
C GLU A 114 10.01 7.79 -7.65
N LEU A 115 8.82 8.35 -7.48
CA LEU A 115 7.66 7.59 -7.01
C LEU A 115 7.24 6.56 -8.07
N ARG A 116 7.11 5.30 -7.66
CA ARG A 116 6.61 4.20 -8.49
C ARG A 116 5.30 3.62 -7.95
N GLY A 117 4.92 3.96 -6.72
CA GLY A 117 3.69 3.47 -6.12
C GLY A 117 3.69 3.61 -4.60
N PHE A 118 2.77 2.88 -3.97
CA PHE A 118 2.54 2.93 -2.53
C PHE A 118 2.30 1.53 -1.96
N LEU A 119 2.78 1.32 -0.74
CA LEU A 119 2.45 0.18 0.10
C LEU A 119 1.59 0.65 1.28
N PHE A 120 0.41 0.06 1.42
CA PHE A 120 -0.55 0.37 2.46
C PHE A 120 -0.66 -0.78 3.46
N LEU A 121 -0.61 -0.45 4.75
CA LEU A 121 -0.97 -1.32 5.87
C LEU A 121 -2.17 -0.70 6.57
N ASN A 122 -3.26 -1.44 6.74
CA ASN A 122 -4.47 -0.95 7.38
C ASN A 122 -4.91 -1.87 8.50
N ALA A 123 -5.40 -1.29 9.61
CA ALA A 123 -5.84 -2.04 10.77
C ALA A 123 -7.27 -1.66 11.19
N ARG A 124 -7.94 -2.56 11.91
CA ARG A 124 -9.33 -2.38 12.39
C ARG A 124 -9.46 -1.51 13.63
N VAL A 125 -8.33 -1.21 14.28
CA VAL A 125 -8.30 -0.41 15.51
C VAL A 125 -7.59 0.91 15.25
N SER A 126 -8.06 1.97 15.90
CA SER A 126 -7.35 3.24 15.96
C SER A 126 -6.04 3.07 16.74
N HIS A 127 -5.07 3.94 16.45
CA HIS A 127 -3.73 3.95 17.04
C HIS A 127 -3.01 2.58 16.97
N PHE A 128 -3.30 1.78 15.94
CA PHE A 128 -2.57 0.55 15.67
C PHE A 128 -1.09 0.84 15.38
N PHE A 129 -0.80 1.84 14.56
CA PHE A 129 0.57 2.25 14.28
C PHE A 129 1.08 3.25 15.33
N ASN A 130 1.12 2.83 16.60
CA ASN A 130 1.74 3.62 17.67
C ASN A 130 3.28 3.44 17.67
N GLU A 131 3.99 4.28 18.42
CA GLU A 131 5.45 4.30 18.45
C GLU A 131 6.07 2.93 18.76
N ALA A 132 5.57 2.23 19.79
CA ALA A 132 6.08 0.91 20.16
C ALA A 132 5.90 -0.14 19.04
N ARG A 133 4.77 -0.11 18.31
CA ARG A 133 4.57 -0.98 17.15
C ARG A 133 5.41 -0.54 15.96
N LEU A 134 5.58 0.75 15.72
CA LEU A 134 6.42 1.26 14.64
C LEU A 134 7.89 0.87 14.83
N LEU A 135 8.43 1.00 16.05
CA LEU A 135 9.78 0.54 16.38
C LEU A 135 9.94 -0.97 16.12
N ARG A 136 8.92 -1.77 16.44
CA ARG A 136 8.93 -3.21 16.15
C ARG A 136 8.85 -3.52 14.66
N LEU A 137 8.13 -2.70 13.90
CA LEU A 137 7.96 -2.84 12.45
C LEU A 137 9.08 -2.17 11.65
N GLU A 138 10.02 -1.47 12.29
CA GLU A 138 11.10 -0.75 11.62
C GLU A 138 11.88 -1.63 10.63
N PRO A 139 12.32 -2.86 10.96
CA PRO A 139 13.05 -3.71 10.01
C PRO A 139 12.22 -4.05 8.77
N PHE A 140 10.91 -4.18 8.96
CA PHE A 140 9.96 -4.44 7.88
C PHE A 140 9.75 -3.20 7.01
N MET A 141 9.61 -2.03 7.63
CA MET A 141 9.48 -0.75 6.94
C MET A 141 10.74 -0.40 6.13
N ALA A 142 11.92 -0.78 6.64
CA ALA A 142 13.20 -0.55 5.97
C ALA A 142 13.42 -1.45 4.74
N THR A 143 12.88 -2.68 4.74
CA THR A 143 13.21 -3.70 3.72
C THR A 143 12.08 -4.02 2.76
N LEU A 144 10.84 -4.12 3.25
CA LEU A 144 9.72 -4.59 2.42
C LEU A 144 9.42 -3.67 1.23
N PRO A 145 9.39 -2.33 1.35
CA PRO A 145 9.13 -1.45 0.21
C PRO A 145 10.05 -1.73 -0.98
N GLY A 146 11.36 -1.93 -0.73
CA GLY A 146 12.32 -2.25 -1.78
C GLY A 146 12.09 -3.62 -2.42
N LEU A 147 11.70 -4.63 -1.65
CA LEU A 147 11.39 -5.96 -2.19
C LEU A 147 10.09 -5.94 -3.03
N ILE A 148 9.06 -5.26 -2.55
CA ILE A 148 7.79 -5.07 -3.26
C ILE A 148 8.04 -4.32 -4.57
N LEU A 149 8.80 -3.24 -4.53
CA LEU A 149 9.14 -2.44 -5.70
C LEU A 149 9.87 -3.29 -6.77
N ARG A 150 10.87 -4.08 -6.36
CA ARG A 150 11.60 -4.98 -7.27
C ARG A 150 10.67 -5.97 -7.96
N GLU A 151 9.75 -6.60 -7.23
CA GLU A 151 8.80 -7.54 -7.83
C GLU A 151 7.77 -6.82 -8.71
N MET A 152 7.32 -5.63 -8.31
CA MET A 152 6.40 -4.80 -9.09
C MET A 152 7.02 -4.39 -10.43
N ILE A 153 8.26 -3.89 -10.46
CA ILE A 153 8.95 -3.50 -11.70
C ILE A 153 9.13 -4.71 -12.65
N ARG A 154 9.51 -5.87 -12.10
CA ARG A 154 9.67 -7.11 -12.89
C ARG A 154 8.38 -7.55 -13.59
N GLU A 155 7.21 -7.23 -13.04
CA GLU A 155 5.92 -7.46 -13.70
C GLU A 155 5.76 -6.57 -14.94
N PHE A 156 6.09 -5.28 -14.83
CA PHE A 156 5.99 -4.31 -15.94
C PHE A 156 6.94 -4.64 -17.10
N GLU A 157 8.21 -4.91 -16.83
CA GLU A 157 9.19 -5.27 -17.87
C GLU A 157 8.81 -6.57 -18.61
N GLY A 158 8.10 -7.47 -17.93
CA GLY A 158 7.59 -8.70 -18.54
C GLY A 158 6.46 -8.48 -19.55
N LEU A 159 5.64 -7.45 -19.34
CA LEU A 159 4.53 -7.10 -20.23
C LEU A 159 5.04 -6.37 -21.49
N THR A 160 6.02 -5.47 -21.35
CA THR A 160 6.64 -4.77 -22.49
C THR A 160 7.35 -5.74 -23.44
N LEU A 161 8.06 -6.74 -22.91
CA LEU A 161 8.72 -7.76 -23.73
C LEU A 161 7.75 -8.76 -24.38
N ALA A 162 6.55 -8.95 -23.82
CA ALA A 162 5.50 -9.78 -24.40
C ALA A 162 4.72 -9.05 -25.51
N SER A 163 4.54 -7.72 -25.38
CA SER A 163 3.83 -6.90 -26.37
C SER A 163 4.67 -6.54 -27.61
N SER A 164 6.00 -6.73 -27.57
CA SER A 164 6.92 -6.49 -28.69
C SER A 164 7.16 -7.75 -29.56
N ARG A 165 6.37 -8.81 -29.38
CA ARG A 165 6.42 -10.07 -30.15
C ARG A 165 5.15 -10.31 -30.98
N VAL A 166 4.62 -9.24 -31.59
CA VAL A 166 3.57 -9.32 -32.62
C VAL A 166 4.08 -8.59 -33.86
#